data_AF-A0A4U9VYV5-F1
#
_entry.id   AF-A0A4U9VYV5-F1
#
_cell.length_a   1.000
_cell.length_b   1.000
_cell.length_c   1.000
_cell.angle_alpha   90.00
_cell.angle_beta   90.00
_cell.angle_gamma   90.00
#
_symmetry.space_group_name_H-M   'P 1'
#
loop_
_entity.id
_entity.type
_entity.pdbx_description
1 polymer ?
#
loop_
_entity_poly.entity_id
_entity_poly.type
_entity_poly.pdbx_seq_one_letter_code
_entity_poly.pdbx_strand_id
1 'polypeptide(L)'
;MRPSASVGQKLARSPHRYSGRTAMRADISVHEPRQPQDKDTMFAFSMEGNNSPLADRQQIPFAWAPGWNSPQAWNKFQAEVGGKLRHGDPGIRLIEAGEGNLGYFTAIPTAFKAEGWRVAPYYHLFGSDEMSQRSAVIQQRMPQAYVMINVADAAQLGVNAVPGSSFSCAGQTLRLPVRLSETLSQGQVGLPLGLPGIPPVLVGAKVENLREAAL
;
A
#
# COMPACT_ATOMS: atom_id res chain seq x y z
N MET A 1 7.35 -31.26 39.91
CA MET A 1 7.01 -30.32 38.81
C MET A 1 6.06 -31.04 37.87
N ARG A 2 4.83 -30.55 37.67
CA ARG A 2 3.97 -31.08 36.60
C ARG A 2 4.60 -30.67 35.26
N PRO A 3 4.74 -31.56 34.27
CA PRO A 3 5.14 -31.13 32.93
C PRO A 3 4.16 -30.05 32.46
N SER A 4 4.67 -28.92 31.98
CA SER A 4 3.80 -27.89 31.42
C SER A 4 3.08 -28.48 30.21
N ALA A 5 1.79 -28.16 30.05
CA ALA A 5 0.91 -28.71 29.02
C ALA A 5 1.28 -28.32 27.56
N SER A 6 2.54 -27.92 27.31
CA SER A 6 2.98 -27.19 26.14
C SER A 6 4.14 -27.85 25.37
N VAL A 7 4.74 -28.91 25.90
CA VAL A 7 5.84 -29.62 25.23
C VAL A 7 5.26 -30.43 24.07
N GLY A 8 5.68 -30.12 22.83
CA GLY A 8 5.19 -30.76 21.60
C GLY A 8 3.95 -30.10 20.96
N GLN A 9 3.38 -29.06 21.58
CA GLN A 9 2.28 -28.29 20.98
C GLN A 9 2.80 -27.29 19.96
N LYS A 10 2.18 -27.21 18.77
CA LYS A 10 2.46 -26.16 17.78
C LYS A 10 2.11 -24.76 18.30
N LEU A 11 2.71 -23.74 17.70
CA LEU A 11 2.45 -22.34 17.99
C LEU A 11 1.19 -21.85 17.28
N ALA A 12 0.32 -21.09 17.94
CA ALA A 12 -0.85 -20.53 17.27
C ALA A 12 -0.43 -19.43 16.27
N ARG A 13 -1.03 -19.36 15.09
CA ARG A 13 -0.87 -18.22 14.16
C ARG A 13 -1.95 -17.16 14.30
N SER A 14 -2.98 -17.41 15.10
CA SER A 14 -4.06 -16.45 15.34
C SER A 14 -4.15 -16.08 16.83
N PRO A 15 -4.42 -14.81 17.16
CA PRO A 15 -4.66 -14.40 18.55
C PRO A 15 -5.85 -15.12 19.16
N HIS A 16 -5.82 -15.38 20.48
CA HIS A 16 -6.94 -15.99 21.22
C HIS A 16 -8.25 -15.16 21.16
N ARG A 17 -8.18 -13.89 20.75
CA ARG A 17 -9.35 -13.01 20.57
C ARG A 17 -9.69 -12.75 19.10
N TYR A 18 -9.26 -13.61 18.20
CA TYR A 18 -9.62 -13.50 16.79
C TYR A 18 -11.11 -13.85 16.59
N SER A 19 -11.95 -12.81 16.56
CA SER A 19 -13.40 -12.89 16.40
C SER A 19 -13.81 -12.80 14.92
N GLY A 20 -15.05 -13.21 14.60
CA GLY A 20 -15.66 -13.02 13.27
C GLY A 20 -15.32 -14.09 12.23
N ARG A 21 -14.57 -15.14 12.58
CA ARG A 21 -14.18 -16.23 11.65
C ARG A 21 -15.38 -16.90 10.97
N THR A 22 -16.39 -17.24 11.75
CA THR A 22 -17.64 -17.84 11.26
C THR A 22 -18.41 -16.85 10.38
N ALA A 23 -18.41 -15.57 10.75
CA ALA A 23 -19.11 -14.52 10.00
C ALA A 23 -18.49 -14.27 8.61
N MET A 24 -17.16 -14.43 8.46
CA MET A 24 -16.45 -14.21 7.19
C MET A 24 -16.91 -15.11 6.03
N ARG A 25 -17.57 -16.24 6.30
CA ARG A 25 -18.06 -17.18 5.28
C ARG A 25 -19.54 -17.53 5.46
N ALA A 26 -20.26 -16.79 6.29
CA ALA A 26 -21.65 -17.10 6.61
C ALA A 26 -22.59 -17.01 5.40
N ASP A 27 -22.20 -16.25 4.36
CA ASP A 27 -22.86 -16.18 3.06
C ASP A 27 -22.69 -17.44 2.20
N ILE A 28 -21.65 -18.25 2.49
CA ILE A 28 -21.37 -19.53 1.82
C ILE A 28 -21.89 -20.70 2.66
N SER A 29 -21.57 -20.72 3.96
CA SER A 29 -21.98 -21.77 4.89
C SER A 29 -21.86 -21.29 6.34
N VAL A 30 -22.85 -21.62 7.16
CA VAL A 30 -22.83 -21.34 8.62
C VAL A 30 -21.92 -22.28 9.40
N HIS A 31 -21.48 -23.40 8.80
CA HIS A 31 -20.57 -24.34 9.44
C HIS A 31 -19.11 -23.87 9.24
N GLU A 32 -18.34 -23.73 10.33
CA GLU A 32 -16.93 -23.37 10.23
C GLU A 32 -16.11 -24.53 9.62
N PRO A 33 -15.47 -24.35 8.45
CA PRO A 33 -14.63 -25.39 7.87
C PRO A 33 -13.44 -25.71 8.77
N ARG A 34 -13.04 -26.98 8.80
CA ARG A 34 -11.82 -27.40 9.48
C ARG A 34 -10.63 -26.58 8.98
N GLN A 35 -9.83 -26.07 9.91
CA GLN A 35 -8.63 -25.34 9.56
C GLN A 35 -7.60 -26.27 8.89
N PRO A 36 -6.89 -25.79 7.85
CA PRO A 36 -5.81 -26.54 7.23
C PRO A 36 -4.77 -26.98 8.27
N GLN A 37 -4.24 -28.19 8.12
CA GLN A 37 -3.10 -28.62 8.91
C GLN A 37 -1.83 -28.13 8.22
N ASP A 38 -1.01 -27.39 8.95
CA ASP A 38 0.34 -27.11 8.52
C ASP A 38 1.22 -28.29 8.94
N LYS A 39 1.92 -28.92 7.98
CA LYS A 39 2.86 -30.01 8.24
C LYS A 39 4.31 -29.54 8.21
N ASP A 40 4.56 -28.39 7.62
CA ASP A 40 5.88 -27.93 7.22
C ASP A 40 6.50 -26.98 8.26
N THR A 41 5.68 -26.40 9.14
CA THR A 41 6.14 -25.41 10.14
C THR A 41 5.76 -25.80 11.57
N MET A 42 6.41 -25.14 12.54
CA MET A 42 6.08 -25.24 13.97
C MET A 42 4.75 -24.56 14.34
N PHE A 43 4.05 -23.93 13.39
CA PHE A 43 2.84 -23.18 13.64
C PHE A 43 1.57 -23.96 13.28
N ALA A 44 0.43 -23.58 13.84
CA ALA A 44 -0.91 -24.05 13.48
C ALA A 44 -1.73 -22.91 12.88
N PHE A 45 -2.57 -23.17 11.87
CA PHE A 45 -3.56 -22.20 11.34
C PHE A 45 -4.77 -22.09 12.29
N SER A 46 -4.49 -21.86 13.58
CA SER A 46 -5.47 -21.84 14.65
C SER A 46 -5.11 -20.79 15.70
N MET A 47 -6.11 -20.49 16.54
CA MET A 47 -5.96 -19.76 17.79
C MET A 47 -5.42 -20.67 18.89
N GLU A 48 -5.62 -21.98 18.73
CA GLU A 48 -5.09 -23.01 19.61
C GLU A 48 -3.61 -23.23 19.32
N GLY A 49 -2.84 -23.33 20.40
CA GLY A 49 -1.40 -23.49 20.34
C GLY A 49 -0.71 -22.75 21.47
N ASN A 50 0.58 -23.01 21.62
CA ASN A 50 1.37 -22.39 22.67
C ASN A 50 1.63 -20.91 22.35
N ASN A 51 1.15 -20.02 23.23
CA ASN A 51 1.38 -18.58 23.16
C ASN A 51 2.04 -18.02 24.43
N SER A 52 2.55 -18.87 25.32
CA SER A 52 3.16 -18.41 26.56
C SER A 52 4.41 -17.56 26.29
N PRO A 53 4.59 -16.42 26.97
CA PRO A 53 5.84 -15.65 26.93
C PRO A 53 7.04 -16.39 27.55
N LEU A 54 6.77 -17.38 28.41
CA LEU A 54 7.79 -18.17 29.11
C LEU A 54 8.03 -19.54 28.46
N ALA A 55 7.41 -19.83 27.33
CA ALA A 55 7.68 -21.06 26.60
C ALA A 55 9.06 -21.00 25.94
N ASP A 56 9.82 -22.08 26.04
CA ASP A 56 11.13 -22.24 25.42
C ASP A 56 11.04 -22.31 23.89
N ARG A 57 10.93 -21.13 23.27
CA ARG A 57 10.77 -20.94 21.81
C ARG A 57 11.26 -19.56 21.39
N GLN A 58 11.85 -19.48 20.20
CA GLN A 58 12.28 -18.22 19.59
C GLN A 58 11.18 -17.56 18.76
N GLN A 59 10.35 -18.36 18.09
CA GLN A 59 9.34 -17.85 17.17
C GLN A 59 8.14 -17.28 17.94
N ILE A 60 7.85 -16.00 17.72
CA ILE A 60 6.72 -15.27 18.32
C ILE A 60 5.85 -14.70 17.18
N PRO A 61 4.73 -15.35 16.83
CA PRO A 61 3.89 -14.92 15.70
C PRO A 61 3.13 -13.62 16.00
N PHE A 62 2.78 -13.39 17.27
CA PHE A 62 2.20 -12.15 17.77
C PHE A 62 2.51 -12.02 19.26
N ALA A 63 2.77 -10.80 19.72
CA ALA A 63 3.02 -10.53 21.13
C ALA A 63 1.70 -10.33 21.89
N TRP A 64 1.40 -11.24 22.81
CA TRP A 64 0.24 -11.14 23.69
C TRP A 64 0.54 -11.82 25.04
N ALA A 65 0.07 -11.22 26.13
CA ALA A 65 0.09 -11.83 27.45
C ALA A 65 -1.20 -11.47 28.21
N PRO A 66 -1.65 -12.27 29.19
CA PRO A 66 -2.83 -11.94 29.99
C PRO A 66 -2.74 -10.52 30.59
N GLY A 67 -3.73 -9.68 30.28
CA GLY A 67 -3.77 -8.27 30.71
C GLY A 67 -3.00 -7.27 29.81
N TRP A 68 -2.33 -7.74 28.75
CA TRP A 68 -1.51 -6.93 27.84
C TRP A 68 -1.96 -7.14 26.39
N ASN A 69 -2.86 -6.29 25.90
CA ASN A 69 -3.45 -6.37 24.55
C ASN A 69 -2.84 -5.39 23.55
N SER A 70 -1.70 -4.80 23.88
CA SER A 70 -1.06 -3.71 23.13
C SER A 70 0.39 -4.08 22.82
N PRO A 71 1.11 -3.29 21.98
CA PRO A 71 2.51 -3.57 21.66
C PRO A 71 3.42 -3.72 22.88
N GLN A 72 3.07 -3.12 24.02
CA GLN A 72 3.80 -3.28 25.29
C GLN A 72 3.81 -4.73 25.82
N ALA A 73 2.98 -5.63 25.28
CA ALA A 73 3.06 -7.06 25.57
C ALA A 73 4.45 -7.65 25.26
N TRP A 74 5.21 -7.06 24.33
CA TRP A 74 6.61 -7.43 24.04
C TRP A 74 7.50 -7.46 25.28
N ASN A 75 7.25 -6.59 26.26
CA ASN A 75 7.98 -6.56 27.52
C ASN A 75 7.92 -7.89 28.30
N LYS A 76 6.88 -8.72 28.06
CA LYS A 76 6.76 -10.06 28.67
C LYS A 76 7.62 -11.11 27.98
N PHE A 77 7.97 -10.89 26.71
CA PHE A 77 8.78 -11.79 25.90
C PHE A 77 10.28 -11.45 25.93
N GLN A 78 10.63 -10.25 26.37
CA GLN A 78 12.02 -9.81 26.52
C GLN A 78 12.59 -10.16 27.89
N ALA A 79 13.91 -10.39 27.95
CA ALA A 79 14.64 -10.64 29.21
C ALA A 79 14.51 -9.44 30.15
N GLU A 80 14.67 -8.23 29.59
CA GLU A 80 14.44 -6.93 30.19
C GLU A 80 13.73 -6.01 29.19
N VAL A 81 13.10 -4.92 29.66
CA VAL A 81 12.38 -4.00 28.77
C VAL A 81 13.34 -3.36 27.77
N GLY A 82 13.05 -3.54 26.47
CA GLY A 82 13.90 -3.05 25.39
C GLY A 82 15.12 -3.93 25.08
N GLY A 83 15.33 -5.01 25.83
CA GLY A 83 16.40 -5.97 25.60
C GLY A 83 16.03 -7.09 24.62
N LYS A 84 16.89 -8.11 24.57
CA LYS A 84 16.70 -9.30 23.74
C LYS A 84 15.50 -10.14 24.19
N LEU A 85 14.96 -10.94 23.28
CA LEU A 85 13.95 -11.93 23.60
C LEU A 85 14.51 -13.02 24.54
N ARG A 86 13.69 -13.46 25.50
CA ARG A 86 14.09 -14.41 26.58
C ARG A 86 14.73 -15.68 26.06
N HIS A 87 14.29 -16.18 24.92
CA HIS A 87 14.73 -17.46 24.34
C HIS A 87 15.57 -17.27 23.07
N GLY A 88 16.06 -16.06 22.83
CA GLY A 88 16.83 -15.68 21.64
C GLY A 88 16.00 -14.95 20.58
N ASP A 89 16.65 -14.05 19.85
CA ASP A 89 16.02 -13.26 18.79
C ASP A 89 15.90 -14.11 17.51
N PRO A 90 14.70 -14.29 16.93
CA PRO A 90 14.53 -15.08 15.73
C PRO A 90 15.04 -14.32 14.51
N GLY A 91 15.83 -15.00 13.67
CA GLY A 91 16.29 -14.49 12.39
C GLY A 91 17.67 -13.82 12.45
N ILE A 92 18.15 -13.39 11.28
CA ILE A 92 19.39 -12.63 11.11
C ILE A 92 19.05 -11.27 10.53
N ARG A 93 19.72 -10.22 11.00
CA ARG A 93 19.58 -8.89 10.41
C ARG A 93 20.28 -8.89 9.04
N LEU A 94 19.49 -8.74 7.97
CA LEU A 94 20.01 -8.69 6.60
C LEU A 94 20.37 -7.27 6.16
N ILE A 95 19.69 -6.27 6.72
CA ILE A 95 19.87 -4.86 6.37
C ILE A 95 20.26 -4.13 7.65
N GLU A 96 21.52 -3.70 7.70
CA GLU A 96 22.00 -2.82 8.76
C GLU A 96 21.46 -1.40 8.56
N ALA A 97 21.25 -0.70 9.67
CA ALA A 97 20.98 0.74 9.59
C ALA A 97 22.25 1.39 9.05
N GLY A 98 22.15 2.13 7.94
CA GLY A 98 23.27 2.94 7.45
C GLY A 98 23.59 4.07 8.42
N GLU A 99 24.80 4.64 8.31
CA GLU A 99 25.25 5.78 9.12
C GLU A 99 24.52 7.10 8.77
N GLY A 100 23.75 7.11 7.69
CA GLY A 100 23.09 8.29 7.17
C GLY A 100 21.85 8.69 7.96
N ASN A 101 21.91 9.82 8.66
CA ASN A 101 20.73 10.57 9.04
C ASN A 101 20.26 11.38 7.81
N LEU A 102 19.17 10.96 7.17
CA LEU A 102 18.54 11.78 6.13
C LEU A 102 17.82 12.94 6.81
N GLY A 103 18.40 14.15 6.71
CA GLY A 103 17.72 15.36 7.16
C GLY A 103 16.38 15.54 6.45
N TYR A 104 15.42 16.14 7.15
CA TYR A 104 14.17 16.56 6.52
C TYR A 104 14.45 17.57 5.40
N PHE A 105 13.66 17.51 4.31
CA PHE A 105 13.69 18.54 3.29
C PHE A 105 13.21 19.87 3.89
N THR A 106 14.08 20.89 3.88
CA THR A 106 13.76 22.24 4.38
C THR A 106 13.57 23.25 3.25
N ALA A 107 13.97 22.89 2.03
CA ALA A 107 13.81 23.73 0.85
C ALA A 107 12.36 23.64 0.34
N ILE A 108 11.67 24.78 0.31
CA ILE A 108 10.39 24.92 -0.37
C ILE A 108 10.67 25.24 -1.84
N PRO A 109 10.18 24.44 -2.80
CA PRO A 109 10.34 24.75 -4.22
C PRO A 109 9.72 26.11 -4.56
N THR A 110 10.32 26.83 -5.49
CA THR A 110 9.71 28.05 -6.04
C THR A 110 8.36 27.74 -6.67
N ALA A 111 7.43 28.69 -6.60
CA ALA A 111 6.16 28.59 -7.28
C ALA A 111 6.35 28.27 -8.77
N PHE A 112 5.44 27.45 -9.32
CA PHE A 112 5.49 27.03 -10.72
C PHE A 112 5.44 28.24 -11.67
N LYS A 113 6.26 28.19 -12.72
CA LYS A 113 6.24 29.11 -13.86
C LYS A 113 6.18 28.30 -15.16
N ALA A 114 5.34 28.72 -16.09
CA ALA A 114 5.15 28.03 -17.36
C ALA A 114 6.36 28.30 -18.29
N GLU A 115 7.32 27.37 -18.31
CA GLU A 115 8.47 27.36 -19.24
C GLU A 115 8.34 26.23 -20.28
N GLY A 116 7.18 25.58 -20.32
CA GLY A 116 6.85 24.39 -21.09
C GLY A 116 5.85 23.52 -20.34
N TRP A 117 5.28 22.54 -21.04
CA TRP A 117 4.27 21.67 -20.46
C TRP A 117 4.87 20.76 -19.39
N ARG A 118 4.26 20.73 -18.20
CA ARG A 118 4.65 19.82 -17.10
C ARG A 118 3.45 19.06 -16.55
N VAL A 119 3.69 17.82 -16.14
CA VAL A 119 2.66 17.00 -15.50
C VAL A 119 2.35 17.50 -14.09
N ALA A 120 1.07 17.78 -13.84
CA ALA A 120 0.51 17.97 -12.51
C ALA A 120 -0.19 16.67 -12.05
N PRO A 121 0.12 16.14 -10.86
CA PRO A 121 -0.48 14.88 -10.41
C PRO A 121 -1.93 15.06 -9.96
N TYR A 122 -2.83 14.19 -10.43
CA TYR A 122 -4.21 14.08 -9.97
C TYR A 122 -4.44 12.69 -9.34
N TYR A 123 -4.21 12.57 -8.05
CA TYR A 123 -4.49 11.30 -7.36
C TYR A 123 -5.99 11.15 -7.11
N HIS A 124 -6.50 9.93 -7.33
CA HIS A 124 -7.87 9.54 -7.02
C HIS A 124 -7.90 8.66 -5.78
N LEU A 125 -8.98 8.78 -5.01
CA LEU A 125 -9.20 7.91 -3.84
C LEU A 125 -9.22 6.43 -4.23
N PHE A 126 -9.69 6.11 -5.44
CA PHE A 126 -9.79 4.75 -5.97
C PHE A 126 -8.85 4.57 -7.16
N GLY A 127 -7.89 3.66 -7.03
CA GLY A 127 -7.06 3.18 -8.15
C GLY A 127 -5.70 3.87 -8.32
N SER A 128 -5.38 4.94 -7.58
CA SER A 128 -4.06 5.60 -7.70
C SER A 128 -2.90 4.83 -7.07
N ASP A 129 -3.15 3.69 -6.41
CA ASP A 129 -2.14 2.74 -5.96
C ASP A 129 -2.36 1.36 -6.59
N GLU A 130 -1.26 0.64 -6.86
CA GLU A 130 -1.26 -0.64 -7.58
C GLU A 130 -2.11 -1.71 -6.87
N MET A 131 -2.05 -1.79 -5.54
CA MET A 131 -2.79 -2.82 -4.80
C MET A 131 -4.30 -2.55 -4.86
N SER A 132 -4.69 -1.27 -4.79
CA SER A 132 -6.10 -0.86 -4.86
C SER A 132 -6.75 -1.25 -6.19
N GLN A 133 -5.99 -1.22 -7.29
CA GLN A 133 -6.47 -1.58 -8.63
C GLN A 133 -6.83 -3.05 -8.76
N ARG A 134 -6.31 -3.92 -7.89
CA ARG A 134 -6.60 -5.37 -7.93
C ARG A 134 -7.93 -5.72 -7.26
N SER A 135 -8.57 -4.78 -6.56
CA SER A 135 -9.88 -4.99 -5.93
C SER A 135 -11.02 -4.74 -6.90
N ALA A 136 -11.85 -5.76 -7.14
CA ALA A 136 -13.03 -5.65 -8.01
C ALA A 136 -14.00 -4.54 -7.57
N VAL A 137 -14.15 -4.32 -6.26
CA VAL A 137 -15.02 -3.26 -5.73
C VAL A 137 -14.45 -1.87 -6.00
N ILE A 138 -13.12 -1.71 -5.92
CA ILE A 138 -12.45 -0.44 -6.23
C ILE A 138 -12.49 -0.16 -7.73
N GLN A 139 -12.29 -1.17 -8.58
CA GLN A 139 -12.36 -1.04 -10.03
C GLN A 139 -13.69 -0.44 -10.52
N GLN A 140 -14.81 -0.81 -9.89
CA GLN A 140 -16.14 -0.25 -10.20
C GLN A 140 -16.30 1.24 -9.87
N ARG A 141 -15.32 1.85 -9.18
CA ARG A 141 -15.31 3.26 -8.78
C ARG A 141 -14.09 4.00 -9.32
N MET A 142 -13.20 3.32 -10.04
CA MET A 142 -12.06 3.94 -10.70
C MET A 142 -12.54 4.79 -11.88
N PRO A 143 -12.07 6.03 -12.04
CA PRO A 143 -12.31 6.78 -13.25
C PRO A 143 -11.51 6.18 -14.41
N GLN A 144 -11.99 6.37 -15.64
CA GLN A 144 -11.17 6.17 -16.82
C GLN A 144 -9.99 7.15 -16.81
N ALA A 145 -8.81 6.72 -17.25
CA ALA A 145 -7.67 7.62 -17.43
C ALA A 145 -8.02 8.76 -18.40
N TYR A 146 -7.55 9.96 -18.08
CA TYR A 146 -7.84 11.19 -18.82
C TYR A 146 -6.62 12.12 -18.78
N VAL A 147 -6.64 13.14 -19.62
CA VAL A 147 -5.72 14.27 -19.52
C VAL A 147 -6.50 15.54 -19.19
N MET A 148 -6.10 16.24 -18.14
CA MET A 148 -6.68 17.52 -17.75
C MET A 148 -5.88 18.66 -18.37
N ILE A 149 -6.56 19.60 -19.02
CA ILE A 149 -5.93 20.77 -19.67
C ILE A 149 -6.65 22.03 -19.17
N ASN A 150 -5.91 23.12 -18.98
CA ASN A 150 -6.52 24.41 -18.67
C ASN A 150 -7.42 24.90 -19.83
N VAL A 151 -8.54 25.54 -19.53
CA VAL A 151 -9.49 26.04 -20.56
C VAL A 151 -8.85 26.98 -21.59
N ALA A 152 -7.95 27.87 -21.17
CA ALA A 152 -7.29 28.81 -22.06
C ALA A 152 -6.18 28.13 -22.89
N ASP A 153 -5.46 27.18 -22.30
CA ASP A 153 -4.49 26.34 -23.01
C ASP A 153 -5.17 25.50 -24.08
N ALA A 154 -6.32 24.89 -23.76
CA ALA A 154 -7.12 24.13 -24.71
C ALA A 154 -7.59 25.01 -25.88
N ALA A 155 -8.04 26.24 -25.60
CA ALA A 155 -8.42 27.21 -26.62
C ALA A 155 -7.24 27.60 -27.53
N GLN A 156 -6.02 27.78 -26.97
CA GLN A 156 -4.82 28.06 -27.75
C GLN A 156 -4.40 26.88 -28.63
N LEU A 157 -4.56 25.65 -28.14
CA LEU A 157 -4.21 24.42 -28.85
C LEU A 157 -5.29 23.97 -29.85
N GLY A 158 -6.48 24.57 -29.82
CA GLY A 158 -7.64 24.12 -30.60
C GLY A 158 -8.19 22.76 -30.16
N VAL A 159 -7.89 22.32 -28.95
CA VAL A 159 -8.28 21.01 -28.41
C VAL A 159 -9.65 21.12 -27.76
N ASN A 160 -10.58 20.28 -28.18
CA ASN A 160 -11.91 20.19 -27.58
C ASN A 160 -11.99 19.06 -26.55
N ALA A 161 -12.98 19.08 -25.66
CA ALA A 161 -13.12 18.12 -24.57
C ALA A 161 -13.35 16.65 -25.02
N VAL A 162 -13.48 16.35 -26.32
CA VAL A 162 -14.03 15.06 -26.77
C VAL A 162 -13.33 14.40 -27.97
N PRO A 163 -12.48 15.06 -28.78
CA PRO A 163 -11.42 14.32 -29.46
C PRO A 163 -10.27 14.17 -28.45
N GLY A 164 -9.86 12.94 -28.16
CA GLY A 164 -8.77 12.69 -27.21
C GLY A 164 -7.51 13.49 -27.58
N SER A 165 -6.64 13.79 -26.62
CA SER A 165 -5.35 14.41 -26.93
C SER A 165 -4.26 13.36 -27.01
N SER A 166 -3.30 13.59 -27.90
CA SER A 166 -2.07 12.81 -28.03
C SER A 166 -0.90 13.67 -27.56
N PHE A 167 -0.06 13.10 -26.69
CA PHE A 167 1.13 13.78 -26.18
C PHE A 167 2.20 12.77 -25.81
N SER A 168 3.44 13.24 -25.70
CA SER A 168 4.58 12.43 -25.28
C SER A 168 5.09 12.89 -23.92
N CYS A 169 5.39 11.95 -23.03
CA CYS A 169 5.95 12.22 -21.70
C CYS A 169 6.93 11.09 -21.34
N ALA A 170 8.14 11.44 -20.90
CA ALA A 170 9.19 10.48 -20.54
C ALA A 170 9.42 9.37 -21.60
N GLY A 171 9.36 9.72 -22.89
CA GLY A 171 9.54 8.77 -24.00
C GLY A 171 8.32 7.90 -24.32
N GLN A 172 7.19 8.06 -23.63
CA GLN A 172 5.94 7.35 -23.90
C GLN A 172 4.93 8.28 -24.59
N THR A 173 4.24 7.78 -25.62
CA THR A 173 3.13 8.51 -26.25
C THR A 173 1.81 8.03 -25.66
N LEU A 174 1.05 8.95 -25.06
CA LEU A 174 -0.24 8.72 -24.44
C LEU A 174 -1.35 9.33 -25.30
N ARG A 175 -2.47 8.62 -25.41
CA ARG A 175 -3.70 9.11 -26.04
C ARG A 175 -4.83 9.00 -25.03
N LEU A 176 -5.32 10.13 -24.53
CA LEU A 176 -6.28 10.18 -23.43
C LEU A 176 -7.44 11.11 -23.75
N PRO A 177 -8.67 10.81 -23.28
CA PRO A 177 -9.78 11.75 -23.36
C PRO A 177 -9.44 13.02 -22.58
N VAL A 178 -9.86 14.17 -23.13
CA VAL A 178 -9.57 15.49 -22.55
C VAL A 178 -10.63 15.84 -21.51
N ARG A 179 -10.19 16.43 -20.39
CA ARG A 179 -11.04 17.15 -19.45
C ARG A 179 -10.52 18.57 -19.32
N LEU A 180 -11.41 19.53 -19.27
CA LEU A 180 -11.05 20.94 -19.11
C LEU A 180 -11.14 21.34 -17.64
N SER A 181 -10.21 22.19 -17.21
CA SER A 181 -10.17 22.73 -15.86
C SER A 181 -9.93 24.24 -15.88
N GLU A 182 -10.67 24.97 -15.06
CA GLU A 182 -10.45 26.40 -14.81
C GLU A 182 -9.39 26.65 -13.73
N THR A 183 -9.09 25.63 -12.92
CA THR A 183 -8.21 25.74 -11.74
C THR A 183 -6.81 25.18 -11.95
N LEU A 184 -6.61 24.35 -12.99
CA LEU A 184 -5.29 23.92 -13.40
C LEU A 184 -4.52 25.12 -13.95
N SER A 185 -3.27 25.33 -13.51
CA SER A 185 -2.46 26.45 -14.00
C SER A 185 -2.09 26.23 -15.48
N GLN A 186 -2.04 27.33 -16.25
CA GLN A 186 -1.60 27.26 -17.64
C GLN A 186 -0.18 26.68 -17.75
N GLY A 187 0.08 25.90 -18.80
CA GLY A 187 1.34 25.17 -18.98
C GLY A 187 1.46 23.89 -18.14
N GLN A 188 0.41 23.51 -17.40
CA GLN A 188 0.34 22.22 -16.73
C GLN A 188 -0.60 21.26 -17.47
N VAL A 189 -0.27 19.98 -17.37
CA VAL A 189 -1.08 18.87 -17.89
C VAL A 189 -1.41 17.97 -16.72
N GLY A 190 -2.68 17.92 -16.31
CA GLY A 190 -3.09 17.09 -15.20
C GLY A 190 -3.23 15.62 -15.62
N LEU A 191 -2.57 14.71 -14.91
CA LEU A 191 -2.67 13.27 -15.18
C LEU A 191 -3.09 12.48 -13.94
N PRO A 192 -3.99 11.49 -14.09
CA PRO A 192 -4.42 10.67 -12.97
C PRO A 192 -3.38 9.61 -12.63
N LEU A 193 -2.29 10.05 -12.00
CA LEU A 193 -1.13 9.21 -11.75
C LEU A 193 -1.48 8.02 -10.86
N GLY A 194 -0.88 6.89 -11.20
CA GLY A 194 -1.13 5.61 -10.56
C GLY A 194 -2.21 4.80 -11.25
N LEU A 195 -3.15 5.39 -12.00
CA LEU A 195 -4.12 4.61 -12.76
C LEU A 195 -3.45 3.69 -13.80
N PRO A 196 -4.12 2.62 -14.24
CA PRO A 196 -3.61 1.74 -15.29
C PRO A 196 -3.14 2.51 -16.52
N GLY A 197 -1.89 2.27 -16.93
CA GLY A 197 -1.25 2.95 -18.06
C GLY A 197 -0.70 4.35 -17.77
N ILE A 198 -0.82 4.86 -16.54
CA ILE A 198 -0.35 6.19 -16.13
C ILE A 198 0.61 6.08 -14.93
N PRO A 199 1.90 5.81 -15.17
CA PRO A 199 2.88 5.56 -14.12
C PRO A 199 3.06 6.75 -13.15
N PRO A 200 3.18 6.52 -11.83
CA PRO A 200 3.50 7.57 -10.85
C PRO A 200 4.83 8.28 -11.10
N VAL A 201 5.77 7.67 -11.81
CA VAL A 201 7.07 8.30 -12.14
C VAL A 201 6.92 9.53 -13.04
N LEU A 202 5.75 9.75 -13.66
CA LEU A 202 5.49 10.92 -14.48
C LEU A 202 5.24 12.21 -13.68
N VAL A 203 5.23 12.20 -12.33
CA VAL A 203 5.09 13.42 -11.52
C VAL A 203 6.10 14.48 -11.96
N GLY A 204 5.61 15.65 -12.37
CA GLY A 204 6.46 16.78 -12.75
C GLY A 204 7.25 16.59 -14.05
N ALA A 205 7.06 15.48 -14.76
CA ALA A 205 7.73 15.21 -16.03
C ALA A 205 7.33 16.24 -17.10
N LYS A 206 8.25 16.50 -18.03
CA LYS A 206 8.00 17.38 -19.18
C LYS A 206 7.09 16.67 -20.19
N VAL A 207 6.10 17.40 -20.69
CA VAL A 207 5.21 16.95 -21.76
C VAL A 207 5.62 17.61 -23.07
N GLU A 208 5.59 16.84 -24.15
CA GLU A 208 5.98 17.24 -25.50
C GLU A 208 4.88 16.85 -26.49
N ASN A 209 4.85 17.53 -27.64
CA ASN A 209 3.94 17.20 -28.75
C ASN A 209 2.45 17.13 -28.35
N LEU A 210 2.02 17.94 -27.37
CA LEU A 210 0.61 18.01 -26.96
C LEU A 210 -0.23 18.57 -28.11
N ARG A 211 -1.16 17.76 -28.60
CA ARG A 211 -2.06 18.09 -29.72
C ARG A 211 -3.34 17.27 -29.64
N GLU A 212 -4.35 17.69 -30.39
CA GLU A 212 -5.53 16.87 -30.64
C GLU A 212 -5.11 15.54 -31.29
N ALA A 213 -5.68 14.41 -30.84
CA ALA A 213 -5.40 13.12 -31.44
C ALA A 213 -6.07 13.05 -32.81
N ALA A 214 -5.27 12.75 -33.84
CA ALA A 214 -5.82 12.38 -35.14
C ALA A 214 -6.66 11.10 -34.98
N LEU A 215 -7.84 11.10 -35.62
CA LEU A 215 -8.73 9.94 -35.75
C LEU A 215 -8.01 8.74 -36.37
#